data_AF-A0A957UE50-F1
#
_entry.id   AF-A0A957UE50-F1
#
_cell.length_a   1.000
_cell.length_b   1.000
_cell.length_c   1.000
_cell.angle_alpha   90.00
_cell.angle_beta   90.00
_cell.angle_gamma   90.00
#
_symmetry.space_group_name_H-M   'P 1'
#
loop_
_entity.id
_entity.type
_entity.pdbx_description
1 polymer ?
#
loop_
_entity_poly.entity_id
_entity_poly.type
_entity_poly.pdbx_seq_one_letter_code
_entity_poly.pdbx_strand_id
1 'polypeptide(L)'
;MTAHLTLDELYSLVLDDAAPSAAAAHLATCAACRAEADGLRQLANDLAIAQASTPSADALSRYQSLFTHVQQQPSLLRRMAAQMRAVLAWDSRQQVALQGVRSGAATAYRQLYTADDVEVELMVERSGRGRRVEGDLIADETGGRNEAALVELIAAGDRPLYATETDPNGLFRFDGIAPGTYRMVVTRTESAAIEIEALEIA
;
A
#
# COMPACT_ATOMS: atom_id res chain seq x y z
N MET A 1 -7.86 -52.10 -47.90
CA MET A 1 -7.65 -51.73 -46.48
C MET A 1 -6.22 -51.27 -46.36
N THR A 2 -5.99 -49.96 -46.27
CA THR A 2 -4.66 -49.39 -46.03
C THR A 2 -4.32 -49.61 -44.56
N ALA A 3 -3.27 -50.39 -44.29
CA ALA A 3 -2.77 -50.56 -42.93
C ALA A 3 -2.22 -49.21 -42.43
N HIS A 4 -2.72 -48.75 -41.29
CA HIS A 4 -2.26 -47.54 -40.61
C HIS A 4 -1.10 -47.85 -39.68
N LEU A 5 -0.34 -46.82 -39.29
CA LEU A 5 0.68 -46.95 -38.24
C LEU A 5 0.03 -47.31 -36.91
N THR A 6 0.72 -48.12 -36.13
CA THR A 6 0.36 -48.40 -34.75
C THR A 6 0.68 -47.21 -33.85
N LEU A 7 0.06 -47.18 -32.67
CA LEU A 7 0.29 -46.12 -31.69
C LEU A 7 1.75 -46.08 -31.20
N ASP A 8 2.37 -47.24 -31.02
CA ASP A 8 3.79 -47.33 -30.61
C ASP A 8 4.72 -46.78 -31.69
N GLU A 9 4.44 -47.06 -32.98
CA GLU A 9 5.19 -46.48 -34.10
C GLU A 9 5.06 -44.96 -34.17
N LEU A 10 3.87 -44.43 -33.86
CA LEU A 10 3.63 -42.99 -33.78
C LEU A 10 4.35 -42.36 -32.58
N TYR A 11 4.39 -43.02 -31.42
CA TYR A 11 5.12 -42.53 -30.25
C TYR A 11 6.62 -42.51 -30.46
N SER A 12 7.23 -43.59 -30.96
CA SER A 12 8.68 -43.61 -31.22
C SER A 12 9.10 -42.60 -32.29
N LEU A 13 8.25 -42.38 -33.30
CA LEU A 13 8.48 -41.34 -34.31
C LEU A 13 8.43 -39.92 -33.73
N VAL A 14 7.48 -39.62 -32.84
CA VAL A 14 7.20 -38.25 -32.39
C VAL A 14 7.97 -37.87 -31.13
N LEU A 15 8.11 -38.79 -30.18
CA LEU A 15 8.67 -38.52 -28.84
C LEU A 15 10.15 -38.90 -28.74
N ASP A 16 10.56 -39.98 -29.42
CA ASP A 16 11.94 -40.48 -29.35
C ASP A 16 12.80 -40.03 -30.55
N ASP A 17 12.20 -39.33 -31.52
CA ASP A 17 12.78 -38.95 -32.83
C ASP A 17 13.42 -40.16 -33.57
N ALA A 18 12.97 -41.37 -33.22
CA ALA A 18 13.52 -42.65 -33.63
C ALA A 18 12.58 -43.28 -34.64
N ALA A 19 12.67 -42.84 -35.89
CA ALA A 19 11.81 -43.34 -36.95
C ALA A 19 12.52 -44.31 -37.89
N PRO A 20 12.00 -45.53 -38.11
CA PRO A 20 12.34 -46.26 -39.32
C PRO A 20 11.82 -45.48 -40.54
N SER A 21 12.60 -45.43 -41.63
CA SER A 21 12.28 -44.67 -42.85
C SER A 21 10.91 -44.99 -43.47
N ALA A 22 10.37 -46.18 -43.19
CA ALA A 22 9.04 -46.62 -43.61
C ALA A 22 7.89 -45.83 -42.97
N ALA A 23 8.00 -45.45 -41.69
CA ALA A 23 6.96 -44.69 -40.99
C ALA A 23 6.87 -43.24 -41.55
N ALA A 24 8.02 -42.62 -41.81
CA ALA A 24 8.10 -41.31 -42.46
C ALA A 24 7.50 -41.34 -43.88
N ALA A 25 7.80 -42.38 -44.66
CA ALA A 25 7.22 -42.58 -45.99
C ALA A 25 5.69 -42.79 -45.92
N HIS A 26 5.19 -43.49 -44.90
CA HIS A 26 3.75 -43.67 -44.69
C HIS A 26 3.05 -42.34 -44.38
N LEU A 27 3.62 -41.51 -43.50
CA LEU A 27 3.07 -40.20 -43.19
C LEU A 27 2.99 -39.28 -44.40
N ALA A 28 3.87 -39.43 -45.39
CA ALA A 28 3.78 -38.66 -46.64
C ALA A 28 2.50 -38.96 -47.42
N THR A 29 1.95 -40.18 -47.31
CA THR A 29 0.83 -40.66 -48.13
C THR A 29 -0.48 -40.85 -47.37
N CYS A 30 -0.46 -40.96 -46.04
CA CYS A 30 -1.65 -41.17 -45.22
C CYS A 30 -2.04 -39.91 -44.41
N ALA A 31 -3.17 -39.29 -44.73
CA ALA A 31 -3.64 -38.08 -44.04
C ALA A 31 -4.09 -38.34 -42.59
N ALA A 32 -4.68 -39.50 -42.32
CA ALA A 32 -5.15 -39.86 -40.97
C ALA A 32 -3.99 -40.02 -39.98
N CYS A 33 -2.98 -40.82 -40.33
CA CYS A 33 -1.79 -41.00 -39.48
C CYS A 33 -0.98 -39.70 -39.34
N ARG A 34 -1.02 -38.80 -40.33
CA ARG A 34 -0.39 -37.48 -40.24
C ARG A 34 -1.09 -36.59 -39.21
N ALA A 35 -2.43 -36.56 -39.24
CA ALA A 35 -3.21 -35.81 -38.26
C ALA A 35 -2.99 -36.33 -36.83
N GLU A 36 -2.89 -37.64 -36.64
CA GLU A 36 -2.56 -38.24 -35.34
C GLU A 36 -1.14 -37.87 -34.87
N ALA A 37 -0.14 -37.98 -35.76
CA ALA A 37 1.23 -37.58 -35.45
C ALA A 37 1.34 -36.09 -35.10
N ASP A 38 0.62 -35.22 -35.81
CA ASP A 38 0.59 -33.78 -35.54
C ASP A 38 -0.08 -33.47 -34.20
N GLY A 39 -1.17 -34.18 -33.86
CA GLY A 39 -1.80 -34.08 -32.54
C GLY A 39 -0.87 -34.50 -31.40
N LEU A 40 -0.07 -35.55 -31.59
CA LEU A 40 0.93 -35.99 -30.62
C LEU A 40 2.08 -34.98 -30.46
N ARG A 41 2.54 -34.37 -31.56
CA ARG A 41 3.55 -33.30 -31.52
C ARG A 41 3.04 -32.09 -30.75
N GLN A 42 1.79 -31.71 -30.99
CA GLN A 42 1.16 -30.60 -30.28
C GLN A 42 1.07 -30.88 -28.77
N LEU A 43 0.60 -32.08 -28.38
CA LEU A 43 0.55 -32.48 -26.98
C LEU A 43 1.93 -32.49 -26.32
N ALA A 44 2.96 -32.99 -27.01
CA ALA A 44 4.33 -33.00 -26.51
C ALA A 44 4.86 -31.59 -26.27
N ASN A 45 4.60 -30.66 -27.19
CA ASN A 45 4.95 -29.24 -27.04
C ASN A 45 4.23 -28.60 -25.84
N ASP A 46 2.92 -28.82 -25.71
CA ASP A 46 2.12 -28.27 -24.61
C ASP A 46 2.63 -28.76 -23.25
N LEU A 47 2.98 -30.05 -23.14
CA LEU A 47 3.55 -30.63 -21.94
C LEU A 47 4.94 -30.08 -21.61
N ALA A 48 5.80 -29.87 -22.61
CA ALA A 48 7.11 -29.25 -22.42
C ALA A 48 6.98 -27.81 -21.90
N ILE A 49 6.04 -27.04 -22.44
CA ILE A 49 5.73 -25.68 -21.97
C ILE A 49 5.22 -25.70 -20.52
N ALA A 50 4.31 -26.63 -20.18
CA ALA A 50 3.79 -26.77 -18.82
C ALA A 50 4.89 -27.13 -17.80
N GLN A 51 5.79 -28.04 -18.16
CA GLN A 51 6.93 -28.41 -17.32
C GLN A 51 7.90 -27.24 -17.14
N ALA A 52 8.23 -26.51 -18.22
CA ALA A 52 9.08 -25.32 -18.14
C ALA A 52 8.45 -24.17 -17.33
N SER A 53 7.11 -24.09 -17.32
CA SER A 53 6.35 -23.11 -16.53
C SER A 53 6.20 -23.51 -15.06
N THR A 54 6.64 -24.71 -14.68
CA THR A 54 6.63 -25.14 -13.29
C THR A 54 7.75 -24.42 -12.54
N PRO A 55 7.45 -23.60 -11.52
CA PRO A 55 8.49 -22.87 -10.80
C PRO A 55 9.45 -23.86 -10.12
N SER A 56 10.75 -23.54 -10.15
CA SER A 56 11.74 -24.34 -9.43
C SER A 56 11.45 -24.34 -7.92
N ALA A 57 11.94 -25.36 -7.21
CA ALA A 57 11.81 -25.43 -5.75
C ALA A 57 12.30 -24.15 -5.05
N ASP A 58 13.41 -23.57 -5.54
CA ASP A 58 13.94 -22.30 -5.04
C ASP A 58 13.05 -21.10 -5.36
N ALA A 59 12.39 -21.09 -6.52
CA ALA A 59 11.43 -20.03 -6.84
C ALA A 59 10.19 -20.13 -5.93
N LEU A 60 9.70 -21.35 -5.69
CA LEU A 60 8.57 -21.59 -4.81
C LEU A 60 8.90 -21.18 -3.36
N SER A 61 10.09 -21.51 -2.85
CA SER A 61 10.53 -21.12 -1.51
C SER A 61 10.67 -19.60 -1.37
N ARG A 62 11.17 -18.91 -2.41
CA ARG A 62 11.18 -17.44 -2.45
C ARG A 62 9.77 -16.86 -2.41
N TYR A 63 8.83 -17.41 -3.18
CA TYR A 63 7.44 -16.94 -3.15
C TYR A 63 6.78 -17.15 -1.80
N GLN A 64 6.99 -18.31 -1.16
CA GLN A 64 6.48 -18.58 0.18
C GLN A 64 7.09 -17.64 1.24
N SER A 65 8.38 -17.34 1.12
CA SER A 65 9.07 -16.41 2.01
C SER A 65 8.53 -14.98 1.86
N LEU A 66 8.34 -14.51 0.63
CA LEU A 66 7.72 -13.22 0.34
C LEU A 66 6.29 -13.14 0.87
N PHE A 67 5.48 -14.19 0.64
CA PHE A 67 4.11 -14.26 1.12
C PHE A 67 4.02 -14.23 2.65
N THR A 68 4.91 -14.95 3.33
CA THR A 68 5.00 -14.94 4.80
C THR A 68 5.41 -13.56 5.31
N HIS A 69 6.37 -12.91 4.66
CA HIS A 69 6.81 -11.56 5.03
C HIS A 69 5.68 -10.52 4.86
N VAL A 70 4.92 -10.57 3.76
CA VAL A 70 3.75 -9.71 3.55
C VAL A 70 2.65 -9.98 4.58
N GLN A 71 2.43 -11.25 4.97
CA GLN A 71 1.46 -11.57 6.03
C GLN A 71 1.90 -11.16 7.44
N GLN A 72 3.21 -11.10 7.70
CA GLN A 72 3.75 -10.69 8.99
C GLN A 72 3.82 -9.17 9.17
N GLN A 73 3.68 -8.38 8.09
CA GLN A 73 3.46 -6.95 8.22
C GLN A 73 2.12 -6.73 8.95
N PRO A 74 2.06 -5.86 9.97
CA PRO A 74 0.83 -5.63 10.71
C PRO A 74 -0.26 -5.18 9.74
N SER A 75 -1.38 -5.93 9.72
CA SER A 75 -2.49 -5.67 8.82
C SER A 75 -2.96 -4.22 8.99
N LEU A 76 -3.34 -3.57 7.88
CA LEU A 76 -3.92 -2.21 7.92
C LEU A 76 -5.04 -2.13 8.96
N LEU A 77 -5.87 -3.18 9.10
CA LEU A 77 -6.91 -3.28 10.12
C LEU A 77 -6.37 -3.26 11.57
N ARG A 78 -5.19 -3.83 11.86
CA ARG A 78 -4.58 -3.77 13.19
C ARG A 78 -3.92 -2.42 13.46
N ARG A 79 -3.37 -1.75 12.43
CA ARG A 79 -2.89 -0.36 12.53
C ARG A 79 -4.04 0.62 12.74
N MET A 80 -5.17 0.40 12.05
CA MET A 80 -6.41 1.15 12.23
C MET A 80 -7.07 0.85 13.60
N ALA A 81 -7.04 -0.39 14.08
CA ALA A 81 -7.57 -0.74 15.39
C ALA A 81 -6.69 -0.26 16.57
N ALA A 82 -5.43 0.09 16.30
CA ALA A 82 -4.52 0.70 17.25
C ALA A 82 -4.46 2.23 17.08
N GLN A 83 -5.55 2.88 16.68
CA GLN A 83 -5.60 4.34 16.65
C GLN A 83 -5.63 4.90 18.08
N MET A 84 -4.69 5.79 18.38
CA MET A 84 -4.67 6.56 19.62
C MET A 84 -5.41 7.86 19.39
N ARG A 85 -6.44 8.11 20.20
CA ARG A 85 -7.21 9.35 20.12
C ARG A 85 -6.50 10.44 20.91
N ALA A 86 -5.98 11.44 20.22
CA ALA A 86 -5.47 12.65 20.84
C ALA A 86 -6.62 13.62 21.13
N VAL A 87 -6.68 14.11 22.36
CA VAL A 87 -7.73 15.01 22.84
C VAL A 87 -7.19 16.42 23.02
N LEU A 88 -8.04 17.43 22.81
CA LEU A 88 -7.67 18.83 22.99
C LEU A 88 -7.34 19.09 24.46
N ALA A 89 -6.06 19.27 24.76
CA ALA A 89 -5.56 19.59 26.09
C ALA A 89 -5.60 21.10 26.35
N TRP A 90 -5.38 21.93 25.31
CA TRP A 90 -5.34 23.39 25.46
C TRP A 90 -5.67 24.13 24.16
N ASP A 91 -6.37 25.27 24.26
CA ASP A 91 -6.67 26.17 23.13
C ASP A 91 -6.56 27.64 23.56
N SER A 92 -5.69 28.41 22.90
CA SER A 92 -5.44 29.82 23.23
C SER A 92 -6.68 30.70 23.05
N ARG A 93 -7.66 30.29 22.21
CA ARG A 93 -8.91 31.02 21.97
C ARG A 93 -9.84 31.02 23.19
N GLN A 94 -9.65 30.08 24.12
CA GLN A 94 -10.47 29.95 25.32
C GLN A 94 -9.94 30.77 26.52
N GLN A 95 -8.79 31.42 26.39
CA GLN A 95 -8.22 32.24 27.45
C GLN A 95 -8.98 33.57 27.61
N VAL A 96 -9.32 33.90 28.86
CA VAL A 96 -9.91 35.20 29.21
C VAL A 96 -8.87 36.29 28.96
N ALA A 97 -9.18 37.21 28.04
CA ALA A 97 -8.32 38.37 27.81
C ALA A 97 -8.21 39.21 29.09
N LEU A 98 -6.99 39.52 29.52
CA LEU A 98 -6.73 40.43 30.64
C LEU A 98 -7.37 41.79 30.36
N GLN A 99 -7.98 42.38 31.38
CA GLN A 99 -8.67 43.65 31.30
C GLN A 99 -7.69 44.75 30.83
N GLY A 100 -7.93 45.32 29.63
CA GLY A 100 -7.08 46.33 29.01
C GLY A 100 -6.39 45.92 27.70
N VAL A 101 -6.43 44.64 27.31
CA VAL A 101 -6.00 44.20 25.98
C VAL A 101 -7.04 44.64 24.95
N ARG A 102 -6.65 45.46 23.97
CA ARG A 102 -7.52 45.78 22.84
C ARG A 102 -7.66 44.51 22.00
N SER A 103 -8.87 43.96 21.94
CA SER A 103 -9.24 42.81 21.12
C SER A 103 -9.08 43.13 19.62
N GLY A 104 -7.84 43.16 19.13
CA GLY A 104 -7.61 42.79 17.74
C GLY A 104 -7.97 41.32 17.62
N ALA A 105 -8.81 40.95 16.65
CA ALA A 105 -9.09 39.54 16.39
C ALA A 105 -7.76 38.79 16.27
N ALA A 106 -7.52 37.83 17.15
CA ALA A 106 -6.26 37.09 17.18
C ALA A 106 -6.01 36.52 15.77
N THR A 107 -4.93 36.99 15.12
CA THR A 107 -4.59 36.57 13.75
C THR A 107 -3.95 35.18 13.73
N ALA A 108 -3.59 34.68 14.91
CA ALA A 108 -3.04 33.37 15.15
C ALA A 108 -3.64 32.81 16.45
N TYR A 109 -3.77 31.50 16.53
CA TYR A 109 -4.09 30.80 17.77
C TYR A 109 -3.39 29.46 17.80
N ARG A 110 -3.25 28.92 19.01
CA ARG A 110 -2.55 27.66 19.24
C ARG A 110 -3.47 26.65 19.91
N GLN A 111 -3.35 25.41 19.48
CA GLN A 111 -4.03 24.27 20.06
C GLN A 111 -3.00 23.20 20.43
N LEU A 112 -3.23 22.53 21.54
CA LEU A 112 -2.42 21.41 22.01
C LEU A 112 -3.29 20.19 22.15
N TYR A 113 -2.89 19.09 21.53
CA TYR A 113 -3.56 17.81 21.63
C TYR A 113 -2.62 16.78 22.24
N THR A 114 -3.14 15.95 23.14
CA THR A 114 -2.35 14.93 23.83
C THR A 114 -3.00 13.55 23.75
N ALA A 115 -2.17 12.53 23.60
CA ALA A 115 -2.44 11.11 23.80
C ALA A 115 -1.36 10.53 24.72
N ASP A 116 -1.44 9.23 25.06
CA ASP A 116 -0.57 8.59 26.07
C ASP A 116 0.92 8.97 25.98
N ASP A 117 1.52 8.86 24.80
CA ASP A 117 2.94 9.08 24.53
C ASP A 117 3.19 10.11 23.41
N VAL A 118 2.18 10.90 23.06
CA VAL A 118 2.25 11.85 21.94
C VAL A 118 1.60 13.19 22.30
N GLU A 119 2.29 14.26 21.93
CA GLU A 119 1.78 15.62 21.90
C GLU A 119 1.79 16.15 20.47
N VAL A 120 0.71 16.83 20.08
CA VAL A 120 0.63 17.56 18.81
C VAL A 120 0.28 19.00 19.10
N GLU A 121 1.23 19.90 18.87
CA GLU A 121 1.01 21.34 18.92
C GLU A 121 0.66 21.84 17.52
N LEU A 122 -0.40 22.65 17.42
CA LEU A 122 -0.81 23.30 16.18
C LEU A 122 -0.82 24.82 16.36
N MET A 123 -0.13 25.53 15.48
CA MET A 123 -0.22 26.98 15.29
C MET A 123 -1.04 27.26 14.04
N VAL A 124 -2.17 27.94 14.20
CA VAL A 124 -3.06 28.30 13.11
C VAL A 124 -3.04 29.80 12.90
N GLU A 125 -2.65 30.24 11.70
CA GLU A 125 -2.57 31.65 11.32
C GLU A 125 -3.49 31.97 10.14
N ARG A 126 -3.99 33.21 10.09
CA ARG A 126 -4.72 33.70 8.91
C ARG A 126 -3.75 33.93 7.75
N SER A 127 -3.99 33.25 6.62
CA SER A 127 -3.22 33.41 5.38
C SER A 127 -4.17 33.68 4.21
N GLY A 128 -4.37 34.96 3.88
CA GLY A 128 -5.33 35.39 2.86
C GLY A 128 -6.77 34.99 3.19
N ARG A 129 -7.38 34.17 2.32
CA ARG A 129 -8.74 33.61 2.53
C ARG A 129 -8.73 32.29 3.31
N GLY A 130 -7.58 31.65 3.47
CA GLY A 130 -7.44 30.38 4.17
C GLY A 130 -6.70 30.52 5.51
N ARG A 131 -6.22 29.39 6.02
CA ARG A 131 -5.35 29.28 7.17
C ARG A 131 -4.05 28.62 6.79
N ARG A 132 -2.98 29.07 7.43
CA ARG A 132 -1.74 28.31 7.55
C ARG A 132 -1.81 27.53 8.85
N VAL A 133 -1.50 26.25 8.80
CA VAL A 133 -1.41 25.38 9.96
C VAL A 133 0.02 24.87 10.02
N GLU A 134 0.78 25.32 11.00
CA GLU A 134 2.08 24.76 11.34
C GLU A 134 1.89 23.81 12.52
N GLY A 135 2.52 22.65 12.47
CA GLY A 135 2.39 21.66 13.52
C GLY A 135 3.74 21.10 13.95
N ASP A 136 3.80 20.72 15.22
CA ASP A 136 4.91 20.03 15.85
C ASP A 136 4.39 18.73 16.47
N LEU A 137 4.89 17.60 15.95
CA LEU A 137 4.58 16.27 16.45
C LEU A 137 5.70 15.83 17.39
N ILE A 138 5.39 15.69 18.67
CA ILE A 138 6.34 15.26 19.69
C ILE A 138 5.88 13.89 20.19
N ALA A 139 6.61 12.84 19.84
CA ALA A 139 6.42 11.50 20.40
C ALA A 139 7.50 11.23 21.46
N ASP A 140 7.12 10.72 22.63
CA ASP A 140 8.06 10.37 23.69
C ASP A 140 8.81 9.08 23.31
N GLU A 141 9.78 9.21 22.42
CA GLU A 141 10.76 8.16 22.19
C GLU A 141 12.00 8.47 23.01
N THR A 142 12.38 7.51 23.85
CA THR A 142 13.66 7.37 24.55
C THR A 142 14.88 7.50 23.61
N GLY A 143 15.14 8.70 23.09
CA GLY A 143 16.38 9.14 22.47
C GLY A 143 16.54 8.99 20.95
N GLY A 144 15.52 9.20 20.12
CA GLY A 144 15.65 9.09 18.65
C GLY A 144 14.79 10.10 17.88
N ARG A 145 15.27 10.52 16.69
CA ARG A 145 14.55 11.42 15.76
C ARG A 145 13.09 10.99 15.59
N ASN A 146 12.18 11.96 15.53
CA ASN A 146 10.80 11.70 15.11
C ASN A 146 10.83 10.98 13.76
N GLU A 147 10.19 9.81 13.71
CA GLU A 147 9.95 9.11 12.45
C GLU A 147 9.13 10.03 11.53
N ALA A 148 9.46 10.03 10.23
CA ALA A 148 8.63 10.73 9.24
C ALA A 148 7.21 10.17 9.30
N ALA A 149 6.24 11.04 9.60
CA ALA A 149 4.84 10.69 9.73
C ALA A 149 4.02 11.33 8.61
N LEU A 150 3.06 10.60 8.07
CA LEU A 150 2.07 11.14 7.15
C LEU A 150 0.96 11.82 7.97
N VAL A 151 0.73 13.12 7.73
CA VAL A 151 -0.33 13.90 8.36
C VAL A 151 -1.41 14.20 7.33
N GLU A 152 -2.65 13.82 7.63
CA GLU A 152 -3.81 14.01 6.76
C GLU A 152 -4.88 14.84 7.46
N LEU A 153 -5.46 15.82 6.74
CA LEU A 153 -6.63 16.58 7.16
C LEU A 153 -7.85 16.20 6.30
N ILE A 154 -8.85 15.65 6.95
CA ILE A 154 -10.07 15.10 6.34
C ILE A 154 -11.25 15.97 6.77
N ALA A 155 -11.98 16.60 5.84
CA ALA A 155 -13.23 17.27 6.18
C ALA A 155 -14.37 16.26 6.31
N ALA A 156 -15.54 16.71 6.78
CA ALA A 156 -16.76 15.93 7.03
C ALA A 156 -17.30 15.05 5.86
N GLY A 157 -16.66 15.06 4.68
CA GLY A 157 -16.96 14.20 3.53
C GLY A 157 -16.04 12.98 3.34
N ASP A 158 -15.22 12.64 4.34
CA ASP A 158 -14.41 11.39 4.45
C ASP A 158 -13.39 11.12 3.32
N ARG A 159 -13.01 12.16 2.55
CA ARG A 159 -11.82 12.15 1.69
C ARG A 159 -10.78 13.12 2.25
N PRO A 160 -9.48 12.74 2.34
CA PRO A 160 -8.44 13.67 2.74
C PRO A 160 -8.40 14.82 1.74
N LEU A 161 -8.48 16.05 2.25
CA LEU A 161 -8.36 17.27 1.45
C LEU A 161 -6.90 17.70 1.35
N TYR A 162 -6.12 17.43 2.39
CA TYR A 162 -4.74 17.85 2.51
C TYR A 162 -3.91 16.74 3.14
N ALA A 163 -2.72 16.51 2.62
CA ALA A 163 -1.75 15.57 3.15
C ALA A 163 -0.34 16.17 3.06
N THR A 164 0.49 15.92 4.08
CA THR A 164 1.90 16.29 4.11
C THR A 164 2.66 15.27 4.95
N GLU A 165 3.98 15.22 4.80
CA GLU A 165 4.86 14.46 5.70
C GLU A 165 5.50 15.39 6.73
N THR A 166 5.78 14.87 7.92
CA THR A 166 6.64 15.56 8.89
C THR A 166 8.10 15.48 8.47
N ASP A 167 8.87 16.50 8.84
CA ASP A 167 10.32 16.45 8.74
C ASP A 167 10.93 15.56 9.85
N PRO A 168 12.26 15.33 9.86
CA PRO A 168 12.92 14.53 10.91
C PRO A 168 12.85 15.10 12.33
N ASN A 169 12.38 16.35 12.49
CA ASN A 169 12.13 16.96 13.79
C ASN A 169 10.65 16.85 14.19
N GLY A 170 9.77 16.29 13.36
CA GLY A 170 8.33 16.20 13.61
C GLY A 170 7.54 17.42 13.13
N LEU A 171 8.17 18.36 12.43
CA LEU A 171 7.53 19.59 11.97
C LEU A 171 6.78 19.36 10.66
N PHE A 172 5.60 19.95 10.53
CA PHE A 172 4.82 19.93 9.29
C PHE A 172 4.07 21.24 9.06
N ARG A 173 3.64 21.47 7.81
CA ARG A 173 2.89 22.68 7.45
C ARG A 173 1.85 22.42 6.38
N PHE A 174 0.69 23.02 6.57
CA PHE A 174 -0.34 23.21 5.56
C PHE A 174 -0.57 24.69 5.25
N ASP A 175 -0.85 25.01 3.99
CA ASP A 175 -1.18 26.35 3.54
C ASP A 175 -2.56 26.36 2.85
N GLY A 176 -3.30 27.45 2.98
CA GLY A 176 -4.56 27.64 2.25
C GLY A 176 -5.72 26.75 2.74
N ILE A 177 -5.67 26.30 4.00
CA ILE A 177 -6.74 25.48 4.59
C ILE A 177 -8.00 26.33 4.74
N ALA A 178 -9.13 25.86 4.20
CA ALA A 178 -10.41 26.53 4.42
C ALA A 178 -10.80 26.46 5.91
N PRO A 179 -11.40 27.50 6.50
CA PRO A 179 -11.95 27.38 7.83
C PRO A 179 -13.04 26.31 7.90
N GLY A 180 -13.03 25.48 8.94
CA GLY A 180 -13.97 24.38 9.11
C GLY A 180 -13.54 23.39 10.19
N THR A 181 -14.33 22.34 10.33
CA THR A 181 -14.04 21.22 11.23
C THR A 181 -13.43 20.07 10.44
N TYR A 182 -12.32 19.56 10.95
CA TYR A 182 -11.52 18.51 10.32
C TYR A 182 -11.32 17.34 11.28
N ARG A 183 -10.98 16.19 10.70
CA ARG A 183 -10.38 15.06 11.38
C ARG A 183 -8.92 15.01 10.94
N MET A 184 -7.99 15.01 11.89
CA MET A 184 -6.57 14.87 11.59
C MET A 184 -6.13 13.44 11.90
N VAL A 185 -5.46 12.81 10.95
CA VAL A 185 -4.86 11.49 11.13
C VAL A 185 -3.36 11.59 10.91
N VAL A 186 -2.59 11.10 11.86
CA VAL A 186 -1.13 11.02 11.78
C VAL A 186 -0.73 9.55 11.73
N THR A 187 -0.17 9.11 10.61
CA THR A 187 0.26 7.73 10.39
C THR A 187 1.78 7.64 10.50
N ARG A 188 2.25 6.76 11.38
CA ARG A 188 3.67 6.41 11.59
C ARG A 188 3.91 4.97 11.15
N THR A 189 5.14 4.58 10.80
CA THR A 189 5.39 3.24 10.24
C THR A 189 5.35 2.18 11.33
N GLU A 190 5.98 2.47 12.47
CA GLU A 190 6.19 1.48 13.55
C GLU A 190 5.23 1.67 14.74
N SER A 191 4.39 2.70 14.70
CA SER A 191 3.53 3.10 15.82
C SER A 191 2.05 3.20 15.46
N ALA A 192 1.22 3.16 16.50
CA ALA A 192 -0.19 3.49 16.44
C ALA A 192 -0.43 4.84 15.74
N ALA A 193 -1.42 4.88 14.84
CA ALA A 193 -1.84 6.12 14.20
C ALA A 193 -2.52 7.03 15.23
N ILE A 194 -2.26 8.33 15.18
CA ILE A 194 -2.90 9.30 16.06
C ILE A 194 -4.09 9.90 15.34
N GLU A 195 -5.21 10.02 16.03
CA GLU A 195 -6.41 10.66 15.51
C GLU A 195 -6.85 11.81 16.41
N ILE A 196 -7.01 13.00 15.80
CA ILE A 196 -7.69 14.13 16.42
C ILE A 196 -9.06 14.25 15.78
N GLU A 197 -10.09 13.96 16.56
CA GLU A 197 -11.48 14.18 16.15
C GLU A 197 -11.87 15.65 16.30
N ALA A 198 -12.65 16.16 15.34
CA ALA A 198 -13.27 17.48 15.37
C ALA A 198 -12.28 18.65 15.61
N LEU A 199 -11.10 18.59 14.97
CA LEU A 199 -10.14 19.68 14.90
C LEU A 199 -10.78 20.94 14.28
N GLU A 200 -10.89 22.01 15.05
CA GLU A 200 -11.44 23.28 14.57
C GLU A 200 -10.36 24.19 13.99
N ILE A 201 -10.49 24.51 12.71
CA ILE A 201 -9.66 25.46 11.99
C ILE A 201 -10.52 26.71 11.71
N ALA A 202 -10.38 27.77 12.50
CA ALA A 202 -11.27 28.95 12.51
C ALA A 202 -10.67 30.17 11.82
#